data_AF-W2GBT6-F1
#
_entry.id   AF-W2GBT6-F1
#
_cell.length_a   1.000
_cell.length_b   1.000
_cell.length_c   1.000
_cell.angle_alpha   90.00
_cell.angle_beta   90.00
_cell.angle_gamma   90.00
#
_symmetry.space_group_name_H-M   'P 1'
#
loop_
_entity.id
_entity.type
_entity.pdbx_description
1 polymer ?
#
loop_
_entity_poly.entity_id
_entity_poly.type
_entity_poly.pdbx_seq_one_letter_code
_entity_poly.pdbx_strand_id
1 'polypeptide(L)'
;MKIFNRVKPDQETLLNVLIKGFGESAFAKMLVHAKDDTRTSELATALQNALLNKWLLSKTQPEIVLKRLRLDKNFMKATTDLNRDTLTRYISMYNTRNPGSQASFIGTLSIHYGDDVVSKALVTASWEVNTKEIAKLLRREQLIDWMNNEKSVDDVFELLKLRDDGYFALTSRKFRVLKDYIKFFNREKAGDETLLKTFTTGFGGESELAKMLLTAKKNPSTEKLATSLQTALFDEWLTSKLQPENVLKKLKLNGGRGDFLSDQNVETLATYISIYNARNPDIRTSLIETLSAHYGDDVVAKTLVIAKYDRATNELATTLQTQLLQTWSKSGKSAEDVFTILKIGPNDFLPMKGQKLQTLYSYLKIYNANNPQDKRSMFMVVRNGFGGDGGLARMVGKVLATSQQKPEAALNYQKELFNQWFNRNIEPSSIYTRFLNVEKASAGGMEKAIVARYKRYYKKRLAQVKVFDDPRRS
;
A
#
# COMPACT_ATOMS: atom_id res chain seq x y z
N MET A 1 -35.92 45.25 44.76
CA MET A 1 -35.48 43.86 44.57
C MET A 1 -33.95 43.87 44.50
N LYS A 2 -33.24 43.54 45.60
CA LYS A 2 -31.78 43.68 45.67
C LYS A 2 -31.12 42.55 44.88
N ILE A 3 -30.47 42.91 43.77
CA ILE A 3 -29.77 41.99 42.83
C ILE A 3 -28.48 41.41 43.44
N PHE A 4 -28.02 41.97 44.56
CA PHE A 4 -26.84 41.52 45.29
C PHE A 4 -27.21 41.25 46.74
N ASN A 5 -27.26 39.98 47.14
CA ASN A 5 -27.03 39.61 48.52
C ASN A 5 -26.37 38.23 48.57
N ARG A 6 -25.34 38.14 49.42
CA ARG A 6 -24.60 36.94 49.81
C ARG A 6 -25.57 35.76 50.01
N VAL A 7 -25.46 34.73 49.19
CA VAL A 7 -26.46 33.67 49.06
C VAL A 7 -26.25 32.58 50.11
N LYS A 8 -27.25 32.34 50.95
CA LYS A 8 -27.47 31.03 51.60
C LYS A 8 -28.03 30.04 50.55
N PRO A 9 -27.74 28.74 50.61
CA PRO A 9 -28.05 27.78 49.52
C PRO A 9 -29.53 27.65 49.15
N ASP A 10 -30.45 28.18 49.96
CA ASP A 10 -31.87 27.83 49.95
C ASP A 10 -32.79 28.97 49.43
N GLN A 11 -32.26 30.11 48.97
CA GLN A 11 -33.09 31.22 48.46
C GLN A 11 -33.31 31.20 46.94
N GLU A 12 -34.58 31.23 46.53
CA GLU A 12 -34.99 31.33 45.13
C GLU A 12 -34.66 32.73 44.56
N THR A 13 -33.81 32.78 43.55
CA THR A 13 -33.42 34.04 42.88
C THR A 13 -34.32 34.32 41.68
N LEU A 14 -34.53 35.59 41.32
CA LEU A 14 -35.26 35.97 40.10
C LEU A 14 -34.73 35.23 38.86
N LEU A 15 -33.41 35.06 38.76
CA LEU A 15 -32.77 34.25 37.72
C LEU A 15 -33.29 32.80 37.70
N ASN A 16 -33.33 32.13 38.85
CA ASN A 16 -33.79 30.74 38.94
C ASN A 16 -35.28 30.59 38.63
N VAL A 17 -36.12 31.54 39.08
CA VAL A 17 -37.56 31.57 38.74
C VAL A 17 -37.75 31.68 37.23
N LEU A 18 -37.07 32.62 36.58
CA LEU A 18 -37.18 32.85 35.14
C LEU A 18 -36.64 31.66 34.33
N ILE A 19 -35.53 31.05 34.74
CA ILE A 19 -35.01 29.82 34.11
C ILE A 19 -36.02 28.67 34.27
N LYS A 20 -36.64 28.50 35.44
CA LYS A 20 -37.63 27.44 35.68
C LYS A 20 -38.89 27.62 34.82
N GLY A 21 -39.33 28.87 34.61
CA GLY A 21 -40.52 29.19 33.80
C GLY A 21 -40.29 29.09 32.29
N PHE A 22 -39.21 29.68 31.78
CA PHE A 22 -38.96 29.79 30.33
C PHE A 22 -37.99 28.72 29.78
N GLY A 23 -37.18 28.11 30.65
CA GLY A 23 -36.01 27.32 30.25
C GLY A 23 -34.83 28.20 29.82
N GLU A 24 -33.60 27.70 30.00
CA GLU A 24 -32.38 28.49 29.74
C GLU A 24 -32.27 28.98 28.29
N SER A 25 -32.60 28.16 27.30
CA SER A 25 -32.51 28.52 25.88
C SER A 25 -33.45 29.66 25.47
N ALA A 26 -34.72 29.61 25.88
CA ALA A 26 -35.69 30.65 25.53
C ALA A 26 -35.44 31.93 26.33
N PHE A 27 -35.10 31.78 27.62
CA PHE A 27 -34.74 32.91 28.46
C PHE A 27 -33.53 33.68 27.91
N ALA A 28 -32.47 32.97 27.51
CA ALA A 28 -31.28 33.61 26.91
C ALA A 28 -31.64 34.42 25.64
N LYS A 29 -32.50 33.91 24.76
CA LYS A 29 -32.98 34.65 23.58
C LYS A 29 -33.76 35.91 23.96
N MET A 30 -34.66 35.79 24.94
CA MET A 30 -35.43 36.92 25.44
C MET A 30 -34.51 38.02 25.97
N LEU A 31 -33.45 37.65 26.69
CA LEU A 31 -32.46 38.61 27.18
C LEU A 31 -31.69 39.31 26.06
N VAL A 32 -31.33 38.61 24.98
CA VAL A 32 -30.68 39.23 23.82
C VAL A 32 -31.56 40.31 23.22
N HIS A 33 -32.84 40.02 22.97
CA HIS A 33 -33.79 41.02 22.46
C HIS A 33 -34.08 42.17 23.44
N ALA A 34 -34.28 41.86 24.72
CA ALA A 34 -34.59 42.87 25.73
C ALA A 34 -33.46 43.87 25.97
N LYS A 35 -32.24 43.60 25.48
CA LYS A 35 -31.12 44.55 25.52
C LYS A 35 -31.23 45.67 24.49
N ASP A 36 -32.03 45.49 23.45
CA ASP A 36 -32.23 46.48 22.40
C ASP A 36 -33.23 47.58 22.79
N ASP A 37 -34.09 47.36 23.82
CA ASP A 37 -34.98 48.38 24.39
C ASP A 37 -34.31 49.05 25.60
N THR A 38 -34.20 50.38 25.56
CA THR A 38 -33.54 51.21 26.58
C THR A 38 -34.12 51.04 27.98
N ARG A 39 -35.42 50.70 28.10
CA ARG A 39 -36.10 50.51 29.39
C ARG A 39 -35.79 49.17 30.03
N THR A 40 -35.44 48.16 29.24
CA THR A 40 -35.16 46.80 29.72
C THR A 40 -33.68 46.43 29.68
N SER A 41 -32.85 47.24 29.01
CA SER A 41 -31.45 46.91 28.73
C SER A 41 -30.60 46.67 29.99
N GLU A 42 -30.76 47.50 31.02
CA GLU A 42 -30.01 47.36 32.28
C GLU A 42 -30.34 46.03 32.98
N LEU A 43 -31.64 45.75 33.16
CA LEU A 43 -32.10 44.52 33.80
C LEU A 43 -31.73 43.28 32.98
N ALA A 44 -31.90 43.34 31.66
CA ALA A 44 -31.57 42.23 30.76
C ALA A 44 -30.06 41.93 30.77
N THR A 45 -29.22 42.96 30.82
CA THR A 45 -27.76 42.82 30.94
C THR A 45 -27.38 42.21 32.30
N ALA A 46 -27.98 42.70 33.40
CA ALA A 46 -27.74 42.14 34.73
C ALA A 46 -28.13 40.66 34.82
N LEU A 47 -29.28 40.29 34.25
CA LEU A 47 -29.75 38.90 34.19
C LEU A 47 -28.88 38.02 33.30
N GLN A 48 -28.40 38.51 32.14
CA GLN A 48 -27.47 37.77 31.28
C GLN A 48 -26.15 37.52 32.02
N ASN A 49 -25.57 38.54 32.65
CA ASN A 49 -24.35 38.39 33.44
C ASN A 49 -24.52 37.41 34.61
N ALA A 50 -25.67 37.44 35.29
CA ALA A 50 -25.98 36.48 36.36
C ALA A 50 -26.07 35.04 35.84
N LEU A 51 -26.68 34.82 34.66
CA LEU A 51 -26.74 33.52 33.99
C LEU A 51 -25.33 33.01 33.62
N LEU A 52 -24.51 33.87 32.99
CA LEU A 52 -23.13 33.53 32.61
C LEU A 52 -22.26 33.20 33.84
N ASN A 53 -22.36 34.01 34.90
CA ASN A 53 -21.65 33.75 36.16
C ASN A 53 -22.09 32.47 36.84
N LYS A 54 -23.40 32.14 36.80
CA LYS A 54 -23.91 30.85 37.30
C LYS A 54 -23.20 29.69 36.61
N TRP A 55 -23.10 29.72 35.28
CA TRP A 55 -22.42 28.67 34.52
C TRP A 55 -20.91 28.61 34.78
N LEU A 56 -20.26 29.77 34.95
CA LEU A 56 -18.82 29.84 35.28
C LEU A 56 -18.52 29.29 36.68
N LEU A 57 -19.33 29.65 37.68
CA LEU A 57 -19.17 29.17 39.07
C LEU A 57 -19.35 27.65 39.14
N SER A 58 -20.25 27.09 38.33
CA SER A 58 -20.40 25.64 38.18
C SER A 58 -19.38 25.00 37.23
N LYS A 59 -18.35 25.75 36.78
CA LYS A 59 -17.28 25.27 35.88
C LYS A 59 -17.81 24.57 34.61
N THR A 60 -18.91 25.09 34.07
CA THR A 60 -19.60 24.47 32.92
C THR A 60 -18.74 24.57 31.67
N GLN A 61 -18.52 23.48 30.97
CA GLN A 61 -17.77 23.52 29.70
C GLN A 61 -18.59 24.23 28.61
N PRO A 62 -17.96 24.97 27.68
CA PRO A 62 -18.65 25.65 26.58
C PRO A 62 -19.60 24.74 25.78
N GLU A 63 -19.22 23.48 25.54
CA GLU A 63 -20.05 22.49 24.82
C GLU A 63 -21.36 22.18 25.57
N ILE A 64 -21.33 22.16 26.91
CA ILE A 64 -22.52 21.96 27.73
C ILE A 64 -23.42 23.20 27.67
N VAL A 65 -22.85 24.41 27.64
CA VAL A 65 -23.61 25.65 27.45
C VAL A 65 -24.27 25.68 26.07
N LEU A 66 -23.57 25.23 25.03
CA LEU A 66 -24.12 25.06 23.68
C LEU A 66 -25.39 24.18 23.70
N LYS A 67 -25.35 23.03 24.39
CA LYS A 67 -26.51 22.13 24.57
C LYS A 67 -27.65 22.78 25.36
N ARG A 68 -27.34 23.50 26.44
CA ARG A 68 -28.33 24.26 27.25
C ARG A 68 -29.04 25.34 26.43
N LEU A 69 -28.32 25.96 25.51
CA LEU A 69 -28.85 26.97 24.59
C LEU A 69 -29.60 26.35 23.39
N ARG A 70 -29.63 25.02 23.26
CA ARG A 70 -30.22 24.27 22.13
C ARG A 70 -29.57 24.55 20.78
N LEU A 71 -28.29 24.92 20.79
CA LEU A 71 -27.46 25.13 19.60
C LEU A 71 -26.87 23.80 19.06
N ASP A 72 -27.14 22.68 19.74
CA ASP A 72 -26.68 21.32 19.45
C ASP A 72 -27.54 20.56 18.43
N LYS A 73 -28.70 21.13 18.07
CA LYS A 73 -29.71 20.44 17.24
C LYS A 73 -29.49 20.56 15.74
N ASN A 74 -29.01 21.71 15.28
CA ASN A 74 -28.77 21.96 13.86
C ASN A 74 -27.68 23.02 13.70
N PHE A 75 -26.57 22.62 13.07
CA PHE A 75 -25.40 23.48 12.88
C PHE A 75 -25.75 24.79 12.17
N MET A 76 -26.45 24.73 11.01
CA MET A 76 -26.76 25.93 10.23
C MET A 76 -27.74 26.87 10.95
N LYS A 77 -28.63 26.33 11.77
CA LYS A 77 -29.48 27.16 12.63
C LYS A 77 -28.64 27.81 13.73
N ALA A 78 -27.71 27.07 14.33
CA ALA A 78 -26.87 27.59 15.41
C ALA A 78 -26.00 28.78 14.99
N THR A 79 -25.61 28.88 13.72
CA THR A 79 -24.79 30.01 13.22
C THR A 79 -25.58 31.31 13.04
N THR A 80 -26.91 31.23 12.92
CA THR A 80 -27.81 32.40 12.77
C THR A 80 -28.71 32.64 13.98
N ASP A 81 -28.71 31.73 14.96
CA ASP A 81 -29.52 31.83 16.18
C ASP A 81 -28.98 32.91 17.14
N LEU A 82 -29.88 33.69 17.74
CA LEU A 82 -29.54 34.75 18.71
C LEU A 82 -28.77 34.25 19.94
N ASN A 83 -28.94 32.97 20.32
CA ASN A 83 -28.17 32.38 21.41
C ASN A 83 -26.66 32.30 21.10
N ARG A 84 -26.23 32.53 19.85
CA ARG A 84 -24.82 32.73 19.51
C ARG A 84 -24.19 33.88 20.30
N ASP A 85 -24.89 34.99 20.53
CA ASP A 85 -24.38 36.11 21.36
C ASP A 85 -24.10 35.61 22.79
N THR A 86 -25.08 34.93 23.39
CA THR A 86 -24.94 34.42 24.76
C THR A 86 -23.80 33.40 24.87
N LEU A 87 -23.66 32.46 23.93
CA LEU A 87 -22.55 31.51 23.93
C LEU A 87 -21.19 32.19 23.73
N THR A 88 -21.11 33.16 22.82
CA THR A 88 -19.86 33.89 22.54
C THR A 88 -19.40 34.70 23.76
N ARG A 89 -20.33 35.37 24.45
CA ARG A 89 -20.06 36.07 25.71
C ARG A 89 -19.60 35.10 26.80
N TYR A 90 -20.25 33.94 26.92
CA TYR A 90 -19.82 32.90 27.86
C TYR A 90 -18.39 32.45 27.60
N ILE A 91 -18.07 32.13 26.35
CA ILE A 91 -16.73 31.69 25.92
C ILE A 91 -15.68 32.77 26.23
N SER A 92 -15.97 34.05 25.97
CA SER A 92 -15.07 35.14 26.32
C SER A 92 -14.75 35.16 27.83
N MET A 93 -15.77 35.06 28.69
CA MET A 93 -15.54 35.02 30.13
C MET A 93 -14.86 33.72 30.59
N TYR A 94 -15.15 32.59 29.95
CA TYR A 94 -14.51 31.30 30.20
C TYR A 94 -13.01 31.35 29.89
N ASN A 95 -12.63 31.91 28.73
CA ASN A 95 -11.24 32.02 28.30
C ASN A 95 -10.42 32.93 29.22
N THR A 96 -11.00 34.03 29.73
CA THR A 96 -10.33 34.89 30.72
C THR A 96 -9.94 34.14 31.99
N ARG A 97 -10.69 33.09 32.36
CA ARG A 97 -10.37 32.23 33.52
C ARG A 97 -9.53 31.00 33.17
N ASN A 98 -9.39 30.68 31.88
CA ASN A 98 -8.69 29.49 31.38
C ASN A 98 -7.71 29.89 30.25
N PRO A 99 -6.67 30.70 30.55
CA PRO A 99 -5.81 31.26 29.51
C PRO A 99 -5.01 30.22 28.73
N GLY A 100 -4.76 29.04 29.31
CA GLY A 100 -4.00 27.95 28.67
C GLY A 100 -4.82 27.07 27.71
N SER A 101 -6.14 27.22 27.64
CA SER A 101 -7.00 26.47 26.72
C SER A 101 -8.21 27.32 26.33
N GLN A 102 -8.02 28.12 25.29
CA GLN A 102 -9.04 29.05 24.81
C GLN A 102 -10.05 28.29 23.94
N ALA A 103 -11.32 28.34 24.33
CA ALA A 103 -12.42 27.89 23.50
C ALA A 103 -12.78 28.98 22.47
N SER A 104 -13.29 28.57 21.32
CA SER A 104 -13.93 29.48 20.37
C SER A 104 -15.36 29.01 20.08
N PHE A 105 -16.18 29.89 19.50
CA PHE A 105 -17.54 29.52 19.10
C PHE A 105 -17.51 28.36 18.10
N ILE A 106 -16.64 28.45 17.09
CA ILE A 106 -16.51 27.42 16.07
C ILE A 106 -15.88 26.13 16.62
N GLY A 107 -14.86 26.23 17.48
CA GLY A 107 -14.26 25.08 18.15
C GLY A 107 -15.28 24.34 19.03
N THR A 108 -16.17 25.08 19.72
CA THR A 108 -17.26 24.49 20.51
C THR A 108 -18.26 23.74 19.61
N LEU A 109 -18.56 24.28 18.41
CA LEU A 109 -19.37 23.57 17.42
C LEU A 109 -18.65 22.33 16.88
N SER A 110 -17.34 22.41 16.59
CA SER A 110 -16.52 21.29 16.13
C SER A 110 -16.45 20.15 17.16
N ILE A 111 -16.33 20.46 18.45
CA ILE A 111 -16.36 19.45 19.52
C ILE A 111 -17.68 18.66 19.50
N HIS A 112 -18.81 19.33 19.27
CA HIS A 112 -20.13 18.69 19.28
C HIS A 112 -20.49 17.99 17.95
N TYR A 113 -20.25 18.64 16.81
CA TYR A 113 -20.67 18.15 15.49
C TYR A 113 -19.58 17.38 14.73
N GLY A 114 -18.30 17.55 15.10
CA GLY A 114 -17.13 17.08 14.36
C GLY A 114 -16.61 18.13 13.35
N ASP A 115 -15.29 18.32 13.31
CA ASP A 115 -14.64 19.24 12.38
C ASP A 115 -14.96 18.93 10.91
N ASP A 116 -14.97 17.64 10.54
CA ASP A 116 -15.30 17.18 9.19
C ASP A 116 -16.71 17.61 8.75
N VAL A 117 -17.69 17.54 9.66
CA VAL A 117 -19.08 17.95 9.43
C VAL A 117 -19.18 19.47 9.35
N VAL A 118 -18.59 20.17 10.32
CA VAL A 118 -18.60 21.65 10.40
C VAL A 118 -17.96 22.25 9.16
N SER A 119 -16.77 21.81 8.78
CA SER A 119 -16.05 22.32 7.60
C SER A 119 -16.83 22.08 6.31
N LYS A 120 -17.42 20.90 6.14
CA LYS A 120 -18.24 20.58 4.96
C LYS A 120 -19.48 21.47 4.89
N ALA A 121 -20.16 21.67 6.01
CA ALA A 121 -21.35 22.53 6.09
C ALA A 121 -21.01 23.98 5.75
N LEU A 122 -19.92 24.52 6.31
CA LEU A 122 -19.46 25.88 6.04
C LEU A 122 -19.08 26.10 4.57
N VAL A 123 -18.40 25.15 3.93
CA VAL A 123 -18.10 25.25 2.49
C VAL A 123 -19.39 25.27 1.67
N THR A 124 -20.40 24.50 2.06
CA THR A 124 -21.71 24.48 1.39
C THR A 124 -22.42 25.81 1.55
N ALA A 125 -22.50 26.32 2.78
CA ALA A 125 -23.12 27.60 3.10
C ALA A 125 -22.43 28.80 2.44
N SER A 126 -21.15 28.69 2.08
CA SER A 126 -20.41 29.74 1.36
C SER A 126 -20.87 29.95 -0.08
N TRP A 127 -21.69 29.05 -0.62
CA TRP A 127 -22.27 29.15 -1.96
C TRP A 127 -23.68 29.75 -1.97
N GLU A 128 -24.35 29.79 -0.82
CA GLU A 128 -25.71 30.28 -0.67
C GLU A 128 -25.73 31.78 -0.35
N VAL A 129 -26.54 32.57 -1.07
CA VAL A 129 -26.57 34.04 -0.96
C VAL A 129 -26.75 34.51 0.49
N ASN A 130 -27.70 33.92 1.22
CA ASN A 130 -28.05 34.37 2.57
C ASN A 130 -27.04 33.95 3.66
N THR A 131 -26.26 32.89 3.42
CA THR A 131 -25.32 32.35 4.42
C THR A 131 -23.85 32.54 4.07
N LYS A 132 -23.56 33.10 2.89
CA LYS A 132 -22.21 33.24 2.36
C LYS A 132 -21.26 34.01 3.27
N GLU A 133 -21.69 35.16 3.77
CA GLU A 133 -20.81 36.03 4.57
C GLU A 133 -20.55 35.45 5.96
N ILE A 134 -21.57 34.92 6.64
CA ILE A 134 -21.37 34.23 7.92
C ILE A 134 -20.52 32.96 7.75
N ALA A 135 -20.70 32.22 6.66
CA ALA A 135 -19.91 31.03 6.38
C ALA A 135 -18.43 31.37 6.17
N LYS A 136 -18.11 32.40 5.38
CA LYS A 136 -16.71 32.86 5.20
C LYS A 136 -16.07 33.27 6.52
N LEU A 137 -16.81 34.02 7.35
CA LEU A 137 -16.34 34.45 8.66
C LEU A 137 -16.03 33.25 9.55
N LEU A 138 -16.96 32.30 9.67
CA LEU A 138 -16.78 31.09 10.48
C LEU A 138 -15.68 30.17 9.93
N ARG A 139 -15.49 30.11 8.60
CA ARG A 139 -14.33 29.38 8.01
C ARG A 139 -13.02 30.01 8.45
N ARG A 140 -12.91 31.34 8.47
CA ARG A 140 -11.71 32.03 8.96
C ARG A 140 -11.49 31.78 10.45
N GLU A 141 -12.55 31.86 11.25
CA GLU A 141 -12.48 31.51 12.68
C GLU A 141 -12.00 30.07 12.86
N GLN A 142 -12.45 29.11 12.04
CA GLN A 142 -12.02 27.71 12.13
C GLN A 142 -10.50 27.55 11.90
N LEU A 143 -9.93 28.21 10.88
CA LEU A 143 -8.49 28.15 10.62
C LEU A 143 -7.67 28.77 11.77
N ILE A 144 -8.15 29.87 12.35
CA ILE A 144 -7.52 30.54 13.49
C ILE A 144 -7.62 29.66 14.74
N ASP A 145 -8.76 29.02 14.98
CA ASP A 145 -8.99 28.12 16.10
C ASP A 145 -8.02 26.93 16.06
N TRP A 146 -7.89 26.26 14.92
CA TRP A 146 -6.90 25.19 14.75
C TRP A 146 -5.47 25.66 14.98
N MET A 147 -5.10 26.86 14.50
CA MET A 147 -3.76 27.42 14.70
C MET A 147 -3.48 27.77 16.17
N ASN A 148 -4.45 28.40 16.86
CA ASN A 148 -4.32 28.74 18.28
C ASN A 148 -4.26 27.50 19.18
N ASN A 149 -4.86 26.40 18.73
CA ASN A 149 -4.77 25.09 19.38
C ASN A 149 -3.63 24.23 18.82
N GLU A 150 -2.62 24.87 18.20
CA GLU A 150 -1.37 24.27 17.73
C GLU A 150 -1.54 23.05 16.80
N LYS A 151 -2.64 22.99 16.04
CA LYS A 151 -2.88 21.88 15.11
C LYS A 151 -1.89 21.96 13.94
N SER A 152 -1.18 20.87 13.71
CA SER A 152 -0.42 20.68 12.48
C SER A 152 -1.38 20.50 11.29
N VAL A 153 -0.83 20.57 10.07
CA VAL A 153 -1.59 20.25 8.87
C VAL A 153 -2.04 18.79 8.87
N ASP A 154 -1.21 17.88 9.39
CA ASP A 154 -1.54 16.46 9.53
C ASP A 154 -2.69 16.26 10.54
N ASP A 155 -2.70 17.00 11.66
CA ASP A 155 -3.83 16.98 12.59
C ASP A 155 -5.13 17.42 11.92
N VAL A 156 -5.07 18.50 11.10
CA VAL A 156 -6.25 18.98 10.38
C VAL A 156 -6.70 17.99 9.29
N PHE A 157 -5.77 17.28 8.65
CA PHE A 157 -6.12 16.19 7.72
C PHE A 157 -6.94 15.09 8.44
N GLU A 158 -6.52 14.67 9.63
CA GLU A 158 -7.20 13.67 10.46
C GLU A 158 -8.54 14.19 11.00
N LEU A 159 -8.60 15.43 11.50
CA LEU A 159 -9.84 16.06 11.98
C LEU A 159 -10.90 16.15 10.88
N LEU A 160 -10.48 16.37 9.63
CA LEU A 160 -11.36 16.39 8.47
C LEU A 160 -11.76 14.99 7.98
N LYS A 161 -11.18 13.93 8.54
CA LYS A 161 -11.43 12.53 8.15
C LYS A 161 -11.31 12.36 6.64
N LEU A 162 -10.25 12.90 6.05
CA LEU A 162 -10.03 12.83 4.60
C LEU A 162 -9.68 11.43 4.14
N ARG A 163 -9.05 10.63 5.01
CA ARG A 163 -8.74 9.23 4.72
C ARG A 163 -10.00 8.39 4.48
N ASP A 164 -11.07 8.65 5.24
CA ASP A 164 -12.35 7.95 5.14
C ASP A 164 -13.04 8.18 3.79
N ASP A 165 -12.76 9.31 3.13
CA ASP A 165 -13.29 9.62 1.80
C ASP A 165 -12.51 8.89 0.67
N GLY A 166 -11.39 8.22 0.99
CA GLY A 166 -10.54 7.55 0.02
C GLY A 166 -10.08 8.49 -1.11
N TYR A 167 -10.13 8.02 -2.36
CA TYR A 167 -9.75 8.86 -3.50
C TYR A 167 -10.72 10.02 -3.78
N PHE A 168 -11.96 9.98 -3.29
CA PHE A 168 -12.91 11.10 -3.41
C PHE A 168 -12.51 12.30 -2.53
N ALA A 169 -11.58 12.12 -1.60
CA ALA A 169 -10.99 13.23 -0.86
C ALA A 169 -10.47 14.33 -1.80
N LEU A 170 -9.91 13.97 -2.96
CA LEU A 170 -9.31 14.87 -3.95
C LEU A 170 -10.28 15.91 -4.54
N THR A 171 -11.59 15.67 -4.46
CA THR A 171 -12.63 16.60 -4.94
C THR A 171 -13.59 17.03 -3.83
N SER A 172 -13.34 16.59 -2.60
CA SER A 172 -14.21 16.85 -1.46
C SER A 172 -14.21 18.32 -1.04
N ARG A 173 -15.30 18.76 -0.40
CA ARG A 173 -15.37 20.08 0.25
C ARG A 173 -14.36 20.19 1.40
N LYS A 174 -14.08 19.09 2.10
CA LYS A 174 -13.08 18.99 3.16
C LYS A 174 -11.67 19.30 2.63
N PHE A 175 -11.32 18.80 1.44
CA PHE A 175 -10.04 19.10 0.80
C PHE A 175 -9.84 20.59 0.49
N ARG A 176 -10.91 21.32 0.14
CA ARG A 176 -10.83 22.78 0.01
C ARG A 176 -10.44 23.44 1.33
N VAL A 177 -10.97 22.95 2.44
CA VAL A 177 -10.61 23.46 3.78
C VAL A 177 -9.16 23.14 4.12
N LEU A 178 -8.70 21.91 3.87
CA LEU A 178 -7.30 21.55 4.06
C LEU A 178 -6.35 22.43 3.24
N LYS A 179 -6.67 22.69 1.95
CA LYS A 179 -5.85 23.58 1.11
C LYS A 179 -5.76 24.99 1.66
N ASP A 180 -6.87 25.52 2.18
CA ASP A 180 -6.89 26.84 2.79
C ASP A 180 -6.08 26.84 4.10
N TYR A 181 -6.12 25.75 4.87
CA TYR A 181 -5.30 25.59 6.08
C TYR A 181 -3.81 25.46 5.77
N ILE A 182 -3.38 24.67 4.77
CA ILE A 182 -1.96 24.58 4.35
C ILE A 182 -1.41 25.97 4.02
N LYS A 183 -2.16 26.75 3.23
CA LYS A 183 -1.76 28.12 2.86
C LYS A 183 -1.66 29.03 4.08
N PHE A 184 -2.64 28.95 4.98
CA PHE A 184 -2.65 29.72 6.22
C PHE A 184 -1.46 29.32 7.11
N PHE A 185 -1.27 28.03 7.33
CA PHE A 185 -0.21 27.47 8.16
C PHE A 185 1.18 27.88 7.68
N ASN A 186 1.48 27.69 6.40
CA ASN A 186 2.78 28.08 5.84
C ASN A 186 3.04 29.58 5.94
N ARG A 187 2.01 30.41 5.77
CA ARG A 187 2.15 31.86 5.92
C ARG A 187 2.45 32.27 7.36
N GLU A 188 1.71 31.74 8.33
CA GLU A 188 1.85 32.15 9.74
C GLU A 188 3.09 31.54 10.41
N LYS A 189 3.52 30.34 9.99
CA LYS A 189 4.66 29.62 10.57
C LYS A 189 5.93 29.67 9.72
N ALA A 190 5.91 30.39 8.59
CA ALA A 190 6.98 30.33 7.58
C ALA A 190 7.34 28.87 7.18
N GLY A 191 6.33 28.01 7.10
CA GLY A 191 6.47 26.58 6.82
C GLY A 191 6.52 26.25 5.32
N ASP A 192 6.89 25.01 5.01
CA ASP A 192 7.04 24.46 3.67
C ASP A 192 6.08 23.28 3.39
N GLU A 193 4.99 23.17 4.15
CA GLU A 193 4.06 22.06 4.05
C GLU A 193 3.41 22.01 2.66
N THR A 194 3.47 20.87 2.00
CA THR A 194 2.93 20.70 0.64
C THR A 194 1.78 19.72 0.64
N LEU A 195 0.89 19.85 -0.35
CA LEU A 195 -0.20 18.90 -0.51
C LEU A 195 0.30 17.46 -0.68
N LEU A 196 1.43 17.26 -1.37
CA LEU A 196 2.04 15.95 -1.54
C LEU A 196 2.48 15.37 -0.18
N LYS A 197 3.22 16.14 0.62
CA LYS A 197 3.68 15.71 1.95
C LYS A 197 2.50 15.37 2.87
N THR A 198 1.52 16.26 2.97
CA THR A 198 0.32 16.03 3.78
C THR A 198 -0.44 14.77 3.34
N PHE A 199 -0.63 14.55 2.02
CA PHE A 199 -1.34 13.36 1.54
C PHE A 199 -0.50 12.09 1.67
N THR A 200 0.81 12.18 1.53
CA THR A 200 1.72 11.05 1.79
C THR A 200 1.59 10.61 3.24
N THR A 201 1.64 11.53 4.20
CA THR A 201 1.46 11.21 5.63
C THR A 201 0.05 10.70 5.90
N GLY A 202 -0.98 11.48 5.54
CA GLY A 202 -2.37 11.21 5.89
C GLY A 202 -2.95 9.92 5.29
N PHE A 203 -2.47 9.48 4.11
CA PHE A 203 -2.91 8.20 3.53
C PHE A 203 -2.06 6.99 3.97
N GLY A 204 -1.03 7.18 4.80
CA GLY A 204 -0.24 6.07 5.37
C GLY A 204 1.04 5.74 4.59
N GLY A 205 1.59 6.70 3.87
CA GLY A 205 2.87 6.63 3.16
C GLY A 205 2.74 6.54 1.65
N GLU A 206 3.89 6.64 0.97
CA GLU A 206 3.99 6.74 -0.50
C GLU A 206 3.37 5.52 -1.22
N SER A 207 3.51 4.31 -0.64
CA SER A 207 2.88 3.09 -1.17
C SER A 207 1.35 3.18 -1.23
N GLU A 208 0.71 3.68 -0.17
CA GLU A 208 -0.76 3.77 -0.10
C GLU A 208 -1.27 4.94 -0.93
N LEU A 209 -0.56 6.06 -0.92
CA LEU A 209 -0.85 7.20 -1.79
C LEU A 209 -0.77 6.78 -3.27
N ALA A 210 0.28 6.06 -3.70
CA ALA A 210 0.42 5.61 -5.08
C ALA A 210 -0.77 4.75 -5.54
N LYS A 211 -1.21 3.78 -4.73
CA LYS A 211 -2.41 2.95 -5.01
C LYS A 211 -3.68 3.79 -5.13
N MET A 212 -3.87 4.72 -4.20
CA MET A 212 -5.01 5.63 -4.21
C MET A 212 -5.00 6.50 -5.48
N LEU A 213 -3.85 7.04 -5.87
CA LEU A 213 -3.70 7.86 -7.08
C LEU A 213 -3.96 7.07 -8.36
N LEU A 214 -3.53 5.81 -8.46
CA LEU A 214 -3.89 4.94 -9.60
C LEU A 214 -5.40 4.77 -9.74
N THR A 215 -6.11 4.60 -8.63
CA THR A 215 -7.59 4.52 -8.63
C THR A 215 -8.20 5.86 -9.01
N ALA A 216 -7.70 6.96 -8.44
CA ALA A 216 -8.17 8.31 -8.70
C ALA A 216 -8.00 8.75 -10.17
N LYS A 217 -6.94 8.27 -10.84
CA LYS A 217 -6.70 8.55 -12.27
C LYS A 217 -7.75 7.93 -13.19
N LYS A 218 -8.45 6.89 -12.75
CA LYS A 218 -9.52 6.23 -13.52
C LYS A 218 -10.84 6.99 -13.46
N ASN A 219 -10.99 7.95 -12.55
CA ASN A 219 -12.20 8.76 -12.40
C ASN A 219 -11.96 10.17 -12.99
N PRO A 220 -12.74 10.60 -14.00
CA PRO A 220 -12.54 11.89 -14.67
C PRO A 220 -12.57 13.10 -13.72
N SER A 221 -13.32 13.03 -12.62
CA SER A 221 -13.41 14.15 -11.67
C SER A 221 -12.14 14.34 -10.84
N THR A 222 -11.34 13.29 -10.63
CA THR A 222 -10.13 13.29 -9.81
C THR A 222 -8.84 13.17 -10.64
N GLU A 223 -8.94 12.78 -11.91
CA GLU A 223 -7.81 12.44 -12.79
C GLU A 223 -6.73 13.51 -12.84
N LYS A 224 -7.11 14.77 -13.06
CA LYS A 224 -6.15 15.87 -13.22
C LYS A 224 -5.29 16.07 -11.97
N LEU A 225 -5.93 16.10 -10.80
CA LEU A 225 -5.21 16.28 -9.54
C LEU A 225 -4.40 15.03 -9.19
N ALA A 226 -4.95 13.84 -9.43
CA ALA A 226 -4.25 12.59 -9.18
C ALA A 226 -2.99 12.46 -10.03
N THR A 227 -3.06 12.82 -11.32
CA THR A 227 -1.92 12.88 -12.22
C THR A 227 -0.89 13.89 -11.75
N SER A 228 -1.32 15.09 -11.35
CA SER A 228 -0.41 16.11 -10.82
C SER A 228 0.32 15.66 -9.56
N LEU A 229 -0.37 14.97 -8.64
CA LEU A 229 0.24 14.44 -7.41
C LEU A 229 1.19 13.28 -7.71
N GLN A 230 0.85 12.40 -8.65
CA GLN A 230 1.75 11.32 -9.07
C GLN A 230 3.01 11.87 -9.74
N THR A 231 2.89 12.90 -10.58
CA THR A 231 4.05 13.58 -11.15
C THR A 231 4.92 14.22 -10.07
N ALA A 232 4.32 14.91 -9.10
CA ALA A 232 5.06 15.50 -7.99
C ALA A 232 5.82 14.44 -7.16
N LEU A 233 5.18 13.28 -6.93
CA LEU A 233 5.83 12.14 -6.26
C LEU A 233 7.04 11.62 -7.05
N PHE A 234 6.91 11.49 -8.38
CA PHE A 234 8.03 11.10 -9.23
C PHE A 234 9.15 12.13 -9.26
N ASP A 235 8.81 13.42 -9.32
CA ASP A 235 9.78 14.50 -9.29
C ASP A 235 10.54 14.54 -7.96
N GLU A 236 9.88 14.27 -6.83
CA GLU A 236 10.53 14.14 -5.52
C GLU A 236 11.54 12.98 -5.51
N TRP A 237 11.15 11.80 -6.02
CA TRP A 237 12.06 10.65 -6.15
C TRP A 237 13.24 10.93 -7.08
N LEU A 238 13.02 11.62 -8.20
CA LEU A 238 14.08 11.99 -9.14
C LEU A 238 15.04 13.03 -8.55
N THR A 239 14.49 14.03 -7.85
CA THR A 239 15.29 15.06 -7.15
C THR A 239 16.14 14.44 -6.06
N SER A 240 15.59 13.44 -5.37
CA SER A 240 16.28 12.62 -4.38
C SER A 240 17.22 11.57 -4.99
N LYS A 241 17.37 11.54 -6.32
CA LYS A 241 18.23 10.60 -7.08
C LYS A 241 17.95 9.13 -6.78
N LEU A 242 16.71 8.79 -6.45
CA LEU A 242 16.33 7.40 -6.16
C LEU A 242 16.46 6.56 -7.43
N GLN A 243 17.10 5.39 -7.30
CA GLN A 243 17.10 4.40 -8.37
C GLN A 243 15.76 3.65 -8.35
N PRO A 244 15.34 3.04 -9.48
CA PRO A 244 14.14 2.21 -9.51
C PRO A 244 14.06 1.13 -8.42
N GLU A 245 15.19 0.55 -7.99
CA GLU A 245 15.20 -0.42 -6.89
C GLU A 245 14.88 0.23 -5.52
N ASN A 246 15.26 1.49 -5.30
CA ASN A 246 14.86 2.24 -4.10
C ASN A 246 13.36 2.53 -4.12
N VAL A 247 12.82 2.90 -5.29
CA VAL A 247 11.39 3.15 -5.47
C VAL A 247 10.55 1.88 -5.31
N LEU A 248 11.06 0.73 -5.76
CA LEU A 248 10.46 -0.58 -5.48
C LEU A 248 10.24 -0.79 -3.97
N LYS A 249 11.24 -0.47 -3.14
CA LYS A 249 11.14 -0.59 -1.66
C LYS A 249 10.16 0.42 -1.07
N LYS A 250 10.17 1.67 -1.56
CA LYS A 250 9.23 2.74 -1.17
C LYS A 250 7.77 2.37 -1.45
N LEU A 251 7.54 1.69 -2.55
CA LEU A 251 6.24 1.15 -2.96
C LEU A 251 5.87 -0.18 -2.27
N LYS A 252 6.68 -0.63 -1.30
CA LYS A 252 6.52 -1.90 -0.58
C LYS A 252 6.43 -3.13 -1.48
N LEU A 253 7.04 -3.05 -2.67
CA LEU A 253 7.12 -4.14 -3.64
C LEU A 253 8.29 -5.09 -3.38
N ASN A 254 8.90 -5.04 -2.19
CA ASN A 254 10.04 -5.85 -1.74
C ASN A 254 9.64 -7.04 -0.85
N GLY A 255 8.33 -7.34 -0.75
CA GLY A 255 7.81 -8.46 0.03
C GLY A 255 8.23 -9.84 -0.53
N GLY A 256 8.62 -10.76 0.35
CA GLY A 256 9.04 -12.09 -0.07
C GLY A 256 7.86 -13.03 -0.32
N ARG A 257 7.50 -13.27 -1.60
CA ARG A 257 6.76 -14.46 -2.10
C ARG A 257 6.33 -14.42 -3.56
N GLY A 258 6.61 -13.34 -4.30
CA GLY A 258 6.17 -13.19 -5.68
C GLY A 258 4.80 -12.51 -5.84
N ASP A 259 4.23 -12.03 -4.74
CA ASP A 259 2.94 -11.32 -4.71
C ASP A 259 3.04 -9.91 -5.33
N PHE A 260 4.25 -9.46 -5.67
CA PHE A 260 4.48 -8.15 -6.30
C PHE A 260 3.72 -8.02 -7.62
N LEU A 261 3.53 -9.10 -8.40
CA LEU A 261 2.81 -9.03 -9.68
C LEU A 261 1.32 -8.73 -9.53
N SER A 262 0.74 -9.04 -8.37
CA SER A 262 -0.66 -8.76 -8.05
C SER A 262 -0.85 -7.37 -7.43
N ASP A 263 0.24 -6.69 -7.06
CA ASP A 263 0.18 -5.35 -6.47
C ASP A 263 0.13 -4.28 -7.57
N GLN A 264 -0.88 -3.41 -7.49
CA GLN A 264 -1.08 -2.30 -8.44
C GLN A 264 0.12 -1.34 -8.49
N ASN A 265 0.93 -1.27 -7.43
CA ASN A 265 2.13 -0.43 -7.41
C ASN A 265 3.18 -0.85 -8.46
N VAL A 266 3.10 -2.05 -9.05
CA VAL A 266 3.95 -2.41 -10.20
C VAL A 266 3.72 -1.45 -11.38
N GLU A 267 2.48 -0.96 -11.58
CA GLU A 267 2.18 0.04 -12.60
C GLU A 267 2.87 1.38 -12.30
N THR A 268 2.84 1.79 -11.02
CA THR A 268 3.54 3.01 -10.57
C THR A 268 5.05 2.87 -10.75
N LEU A 269 5.64 1.72 -10.40
CA LEU A 269 7.07 1.45 -10.59
C LEU A 269 7.44 1.45 -12.08
N ALA A 270 6.65 0.82 -12.94
CA ALA A 270 6.88 0.80 -14.39
C ALA A 270 6.85 2.21 -14.99
N THR A 271 5.89 3.02 -14.55
CA THR A 271 5.77 4.43 -14.98
C THR A 271 6.99 5.23 -14.53
N TYR A 272 7.40 5.06 -13.27
CA TYR A 272 8.60 5.70 -12.75
C TYR A 272 9.86 5.32 -13.55
N ILE A 273 10.07 4.02 -13.85
CA ILE A 273 11.19 3.54 -14.66
C ILE A 273 11.22 4.21 -16.03
N SER A 274 10.07 4.38 -16.68
CA SER A 274 9.98 5.07 -17.97
C SER A 274 10.49 6.51 -17.89
N ILE A 275 10.05 7.26 -16.87
CA ILE A 275 10.48 8.66 -16.64
C ILE A 275 11.96 8.71 -16.24
N TYR A 276 12.40 7.79 -15.38
CA TYR A 276 13.79 7.67 -14.96
C TYR A 276 14.71 7.45 -16.16
N ASN A 277 14.38 6.52 -17.05
CA ASN A 277 15.16 6.24 -18.26
C ASN A 277 15.19 7.41 -19.24
N ALA A 278 14.09 8.17 -19.33
CA ALA A 278 14.03 9.36 -20.19
C ALA A 278 14.96 10.47 -19.68
N ARG A 279 15.13 10.60 -18.36
CA ARG A 279 16.07 11.57 -17.76
C ARG A 279 17.51 11.05 -17.64
N ASN A 280 17.71 9.74 -17.69
CA ASN A 280 19.01 9.08 -17.55
C ASN A 280 19.27 8.15 -18.75
N PRO A 281 19.52 8.71 -19.96
CA PRO A 281 19.62 7.91 -21.17
C PRO A 281 20.79 6.92 -21.17
N ASP A 282 21.85 7.21 -20.41
CA ASP A 282 23.07 6.38 -20.35
C ASP A 282 22.97 5.22 -19.35
N ILE A 283 22.04 5.30 -18.38
CA ILE A 283 21.89 4.32 -17.31
C ILE A 283 20.42 3.89 -17.26
N ARG A 284 20.02 3.12 -18.27
CA ARG A 284 18.65 2.61 -18.39
C ARG A 284 18.48 1.28 -17.66
N THR A 285 17.27 1.06 -17.16
CA THR A 285 16.83 -0.24 -16.63
C THR A 285 15.40 -0.53 -17.08
N SER A 286 14.96 -1.77 -16.99
CA SER A 286 13.58 -2.17 -17.23
C SER A 286 12.92 -2.65 -15.93
N LEU A 287 11.60 -2.82 -15.97
CA LEU A 287 10.87 -3.42 -14.86
C LEU A 287 11.42 -4.82 -14.53
N ILE A 288 11.69 -5.64 -15.55
CA ILE A 288 12.22 -6.98 -15.32
C ILE A 288 13.64 -6.96 -14.73
N GLU A 289 14.52 -6.08 -15.21
CA GLU A 289 15.87 -5.95 -14.65
C GLU A 289 15.86 -5.44 -13.22
N THR A 290 14.97 -4.48 -12.90
CA THR A 290 14.78 -3.98 -11.53
C THR A 290 14.29 -5.08 -10.59
N LEU A 291 13.32 -5.90 -11.04
CA LEU A 291 12.83 -7.03 -10.26
C LEU A 291 13.91 -8.10 -10.07
N SER A 292 14.66 -8.43 -11.13
CA SER A 292 15.76 -9.41 -11.08
C SER A 292 16.91 -8.96 -10.20
N ALA A 293 17.27 -7.67 -10.23
CA ALA A 293 18.29 -7.12 -9.35
C ALA A 293 17.89 -7.23 -7.86
N HIS A 294 16.61 -7.04 -7.55
CA HIS A 294 16.12 -7.11 -6.18
C HIS A 294 15.92 -8.55 -5.67
N TYR A 295 15.25 -9.40 -6.46
CA TYR A 295 14.81 -10.73 -6.03
C TYR A 295 15.73 -11.87 -6.46
N GLY A 296 16.57 -11.64 -7.47
CA GLY A 296 17.30 -12.67 -8.19
C GLY A 296 16.47 -13.29 -9.31
N ASP A 297 17.13 -13.51 -10.44
CA ASP A 297 16.55 -14.12 -11.64
C ASP A 297 15.83 -15.45 -11.39
N ASP A 298 16.36 -16.28 -10.48
CA ASP A 298 15.78 -17.59 -10.19
C ASP A 298 14.43 -17.51 -9.45
N VAL A 299 14.26 -16.51 -8.61
CA VAL A 299 13.00 -16.22 -7.91
C VAL A 299 12.00 -15.58 -8.87
N VAL A 300 12.45 -14.60 -9.65
CA VAL A 300 11.60 -13.91 -10.65
C VAL A 300 11.09 -14.89 -11.70
N ALA A 301 11.97 -15.69 -12.30
CA ALA A 301 11.60 -16.70 -13.30
C ALA A 301 10.55 -17.69 -12.78
N LYS A 302 10.73 -18.20 -11.56
CA LYS A 302 9.77 -19.10 -10.92
C LYS A 302 8.43 -18.42 -10.69
N THR A 303 8.45 -17.19 -10.19
CA THR A 303 7.25 -16.39 -9.90
C THR A 303 6.45 -16.14 -11.17
N LEU A 304 7.11 -15.76 -12.27
CA LEU A 304 6.45 -15.49 -13.55
C LEU A 304 5.77 -16.74 -14.12
N VAL A 305 6.38 -17.92 -14.00
CA VAL A 305 5.72 -19.17 -14.42
C VAL A 305 4.46 -19.45 -13.59
N ILE A 306 4.48 -19.19 -12.29
CA ILE A 306 3.30 -19.39 -11.41
C ILE A 306 2.21 -18.38 -11.75
N ALA A 307 2.55 -17.11 -11.91
CA ALA A 307 1.63 -16.02 -12.19
C ALA A 307 0.90 -16.14 -13.54
N LYS A 308 1.41 -16.95 -14.47
CA LYS A 308 0.71 -17.28 -15.72
C LYS A 308 -0.54 -18.15 -15.52
N TYR A 309 -0.69 -18.80 -14.37
CA TYR A 309 -1.88 -19.59 -14.06
C TYR A 309 -3.01 -18.79 -13.42
N ASP A 310 -2.74 -17.55 -12.98
CA ASP A 310 -3.76 -16.64 -12.46
C ASP A 310 -4.23 -15.68 -13.56
N ARG A 311 -5.56 -15.52 -13.69
CA ARG A 311 -6.16 -14.72 -14.76
C ARG A 311 -5.76 -13.24 -14.69
N ALA A 312 -5.64 -12.69 -13.48
CA ALA A 312 -5.32 -11.27 -13.29
C ALA A 312 -3.85 -10.97 -13.59
N THR A 313 -2.94 -11.91 -13.35
CA THR A 313 -1.50 -11.70 -13.55
C THR A 313 -0.94 -12.29 -14.85
N ASN A 314 -1.70 -13.08 -15.61
CA ASN A 314 -1.20 -13.82 -16.76
C ASN A 314 -0.54 -12.94 -17.83
N GLU A 315 -1.21 -11.86 -18.24
CA GLU A 315 -0.73 -10.98 -19.32
C GLU A 315 0.61 -10.32 -18.95
N LEU A 316 0.67 -9.74 -17.74
CA LEU A 316 1.88 -9.11 -17.22
C LEU A 316 3.00 -10.15 -17.04
N ALA A 317 2.69 -11.32 -16.48
CA ALA A 317 3.67 -12.38 -16.27
C ALA A 317 4.24 -12.93 -17.58
N THR A 318 3.41 -13.07 -18.63
CA THR A 318 3.84 -13.50 -19.97
C THR A 318 4.75 -12.45 -20.61
N THR A 319 4.40 -11.17 -20.48
CA THR A 319 5.20 -10.06 -20.98
C THR A 319 6.57 -10.00 -20.30
N LEU A 320 6.59 -10.03 -18.96
CA LEU A 320 7.82 -10.01 -18.17
C LEU A 320 8.68 -11.26 -18.38
N GLN A 321 8.08 -12.45 -18.54
CA GLN A 321 8.84 -13.66 -18.89
C GLN A 321 9.51 -13.51 -20.26
N THR A 322 8.82 -12.94 -21.25
CA THR A 322 9.41 -12.69 -22.57
C THR A 322 10.58 -11.72 -22.48
N GLN A 323 10.43 -10.63 -21.73
CA GLN A 323 11.50 -9.66 -21.51
C GLN A 323 12.70 -10.29 -20.80
N LEU A 324 12.48 -11.11 -19.76
CA LEU A 324 13.55 -11.81 -19.04
C LEU A 324 14.40 -12.67 -19.99
N LEU A 325 13.74 -13.48 -20.82
CA LEU A 325 14.43 -14.36 -21.77
C LEU A 325 15.18 -13.56 -22.85
N GLN A 326 14.59 -12.46 -23.31
CA GLN A 326 15.25 -11.55 -24.26
C GLN A 326 16.47 -10.86 -23.64
N THR A 327 16.41 -10.47 -22.36
CA THR A 327 17.55 -9.89 -21.64
C THR A 327 18.70 -10.87 -21.60
N TRP A 328 18.47 -12.12 -21.16
CA TRP A 328 19.54 -13.14 -21.18
C TRP A 328 20.10 -13.40 -22.58
N SER A 329 19.24 -13.44 -23.60
CA SER A 329 19.68 -13.64 -24.98
C SER A 329 20.53 -12.47 -25.49
N LYS A 330 20.12 -11.21 -25.22
CA LYS A 330 20.87 -10.01 -25.64
C LYS A 330 22.20 -9.89 -24.90
N SER A 331 22.27 -10.34 -23.66
CA SER A 331 23.50 -10.42 -22.88
C SER A 331 24.39 -11.63 -23.24
N GLY A 332 24.05 -12.39 -24.29
CA GLY A 332 24.87 -13.50 -24.79
C GLY A 332 24.97 -14.70 -23.84
N LYS A 333 24.02 -14.89 -22.93
CA LYS A 333 24.06 -16.01 -21.97
C LYS A 333 23.96 -17.36 -22.70
N SER A 334 24.84 -18.30 -22.37
CA SER A 334 24.71 -19.68 -22.82
C SER A 334 23.55 -20.39 -22.11
N ALA A 335 23.15 -21.57 -22.61
CA ALA A 335 22.13 -22.36 -21.93
C ALA A 335 22.62 -22.86 -20.56
N GLU A 336 23.92 -23.18 -20.44
CA GLU A 336 24.59 -23.51 -19.18
C GLU A 336 24.65 -22.33 -18.20
N ASP A 337 24.84 -21.10 -18.69
CA ASP A 337 24.76 -19.90 -17.85
C ASP A 337 23.35 -19.75 -17.29
N VAL A 338 22.30 -19.91 -18.12
CA VAL A 338 20.91 -19.79 -17.67
C VAL A 338 20.54 -20.89 -16.69
N PHE A 339 21.04 -22.12 -16.87
CA PHE A 339 20.89 -23.18 -15.86
C PHE A 339 21.45 -22.74 -14.49
N THR A 340 22.62 -22.10 -14.49
CA THR A 340 23.31 -21.62 -13.29
C THR A 340 22.62 -20.41 -12.67
N ILE A 341 22.21 -19.43 -13.49
CA ILE A 341 21.43 -18.24 -13.09
C ILE A 341 20.13 -18.67 -12.39
N LEU A 342 19.45 -19.66 -12.95
CA LEU A 342 18.23 -20.20 -12.38
C LEU A 342 18.48 -21.03 -11.11
N LYS A 343 19.73 -21.34 -10.75
CA LYS A 343 20.08 -22.16 -9.57
C LYS A 343 19.27 -23.46 -9.55
N ILE A 344 19.22 -24.16 -10.67
CA ILE A 344 18.43 -25.39 -10.81
C ILE A 344 19.02 -26.48 -9.92
N GLY A 345 18.20 -27.02 -9.03
CA GLY A 345 18.60 -28.05 -8.07
C GLY A 345 17.67 -29.25 -8.06
N PRO A 346 17.94 -30.26 -7.19
CA PRO A 346 17.12 -31.47 -7.09
C PRO A 346 15.62 -31.19 -6.86
N ASN A 347 15.30 -30.15 -6.09
CA ASN A 347 13.92 -29.79 -5.77
C ASN A 347 13.09 -29.42 -7.00
N ASP A 348 13.72 -28.91 -8.07
CA ASP A 348 13.02 -28.51 -9.29
C ASP A 348 12.53 -29.72 -10.12
N PHE A 349 12.97 -30.93 -9.77
CA PHE A 349 12.52 -32.18 -10.38
C PHE A 349 11.43 -32.88 -9.56
N LEU A 350 11.05 -32.32 -8.41
CA LEU A 350 9.90 -32.80 -7.64
C LEU A 350 8.58 -32.41 -8.32
N PRO A 351 7.50 -33.17 -8.09
CA PRO A 351 6.18 -32.83 -8.60
C PRO A 351 5.77 -31.39 -8.24
N MET A 352 5.18 -30.68 -9.21
CA MET A 352 4.73 -29.28 -9.11
C MET A 352 5.84 -28.23 -8.86
N LYS A 353 7.13 -28.59 -8.89
CA LYS A 353 8.27 -27.68 -8.67
C LYS A 353 9.09 -27.38 -9.94
N GLY A 354 8.61 -27.80 -11.10
CA GLY A 354 9.33 -27.69 -12.38
C GLY A 354 9.39 -26.31 -13.01
N GLN A 355 9.06 -25.21 -12.31
CA GLN A 355 8.96 -23.87 -12.91
C GLN A 355 10.30 -23.41 -13.51
N LYS A 356 11.42 -23.62 -12.81
CA LYS A 356 12.75 -23.26 -13.31
C LYS A 356 13.13 -24.07 -14.56
N LEU A 357 12.78 -25.36 -14.59
CA LEU A 357 12.99 -26.21 -15.77
C LEU A 357 12.14 -25.75 -16.97
N GLN A 358 10.90 -25.28 -16.74
CA GLN A 358 10.06 -24.71 -17.79
C GLN A 358 10.64 -23.40 -18.35
N THR A 359 11.22 -22.56 -17.49
CA THR A 359 11.91 -21.33 -17.93
C THR A 359 13.14 -21.68 -18.77
N LEU A 360 13.99 -22.61 -18.31
CA LEU A 360 15.16 -23.05 -19.07
C LEU A 360 14.76 -23.64 -20.44
N TYR A 361 13.69 -24.43 -20.49
CA TYR A 361 13.16 -24.96 -21.75
C TYR A 361 12.71 -23.85 -22.69
N SER A 362 12.02 -22.83 -22.17
CA SER A 362 11.60 -21.66 -22.95
C SER A 362 12.81 -20.88 -23.49
N TYR A 363 13.85 -20.70 -22.67
CA TYR A 363 15.10 -20.07 -23.09
C TYR A 363 15.79 -20.86 -24.21
N LEU A 364 15.88 -22.19 -24.07
CA LEU A 364 16.49 -23.07 -25.06
C LEU A 364 15.85 -22.97 -26.44
N LYS A 365 14.54 -22.73 -26.53
CA LYS A 365 13.86 -22.48 -27.81
C LYS A 365 14.40 -21.24 -28.50
N ILE A 366 14.58 -20.15 -27.76
CA ILE A 366 15.12 -18.88 -28.27
C ILE A 366 16.60 -19.05 -28.63
N TYR A 367 17.39 -19.63 -27.72
CA TYR A 367 18.81 -19.89 -27.93
C TYR A 367 19.06 -20.72 -29.19
N ASN A 368 18.34 -21.84 -29.36
CA ASN A 368 18.51 -22.73 -30.52
C ASN A 368 18.01 -22.13 -31.83
N ALA A 369 17.01 -21.24 -31.78
CA ALA A 369 16.58 -20.49 -32.95
C ALA A 369 17.66 -19.50 -33.42
N ASN A 370 18.35 -18.86 -32.46
CA ASN A 370 19.42 -17.91 -32.73
C ASN A 370 20.77 -18.58 -33.05
N ASN A 371 20.97 -19.84 -32.62
CA ASN A 371 22.23 -20.57 -32.76
C ASN A 371 22.00 -21.93 -33.46
N PRO A 372 21.62 -21.95 -34.75
CA PRO A 372 21.24 -23.19 -35.44
C PRO A 372 22.38 -24.21 -35.57
N GLN A 373 23.63 -23.76 -35.51
CA GLN A 373 24.83 -24.61 -35.62
C GLN A 373 25.34 -25.14 -34.27
N ASP A 374 24.88 -24.58 -33.14
CA ASP A 374 25.26 -25.03 -31.79
C ASP A 374 24.02 -25.31 -30.94
N LYS A 375 23.11 -26.13 -31.47
CA LYS A 375 21.86 -26.45 -30.78
C LYS A 375 22.15 -27.24 -29.49
N ARG A 376 21.57 -26.79 -28.39
CA ARG A 376 21.62 -27.44 -27.09
C ARG A 376 20.32 -28.17 -26.80
N SER A 377 20.42 -29.42 -26.35
CA SER A 377 19.26 -30.16 -25.85
C SER A 377 19.08 -29.92 -24.35
N MET A 378 17.84 -29.96 -23.87
CA MET A 378 17.54 -29.84 -22.44
C MET A 378 18.32 -30.85 -21.60
N PHE A 379 18.45 -32.10 -22.10
CA PHE A 379 19.23 -33.14 -21.44
C PHE A 379 20.71 -32.75 -21.31
N MET A 380 21.33 -32.26 -22.38
CA MET A 380 22.74 -31.89 -22.39
C MET A 380 23.03 -30.79 -21.36
N VAL A 381 22.22 -29.73 -21.34
CA VAL A 381 22.41 -28.58 -20.44
C VAL A 381 22.25 -29.00 -18.98
N VAL A 382 21.18 -29.73 -18.66
CA VAL A 382 20.95 -30.21 -17.29
C VAL A 382 22.04 -31.18 -16.84
N ARG A 383 22.46 -32.10 -17.72
CA ARG A 383 23.56 -33.03 -17.44
C ARG A 383 24.86 -32.27 -17.16
N ASN A 384 25.22 -31.31 -18.01
CA ASN A 384 26.42 -30.48 -17.85
C ASN A 384 26.34 -29.66 -16.55
N GLY A 385 25.19 -29.04 -16.29
CA GLY A 385 24.95 -28.22 -15.10
C GLY A 385 25.06 -28.97 -13.77
N PHE A 386 24.79 -30.27 -13.76
CA PHE A 386 25.05 -31.13 -12.60
C PHE A 386 26.45 -31.73 -12.55
N GLY A 387 27.35 -31.41 -13.48
CA GLY A 387 28.71 -31.97 -13.51
C GLY A 387 28.83 -33.29 -14.28
N GLY A 388 28.03 -33.47 -15.31
CA GLY A 388 28.04 -34.64 -16.18
C GLY A 388 27.18 -35.81 -15.68
N ASP A 389 27.42 -36.98 -16.26
CA ASP A 389 26.62 -38.19 -16.04
C ASP A 389 26.54 -38.60 -14.56
N GLY A 390 27.66 -38.52 -13.84
CA GLY A 390 27.73 -38.88 -12.42
C GLY A 390 26.93 -37.95 -11.53
N GLY A 391 27.07 -36.64 -11.74
CA GLY A 391 26.33 -35.64 -10.98
C GLY A 391 24.84 -35.65 -11.27
N LEU A 392 24.44 -35.82 -12.54
CA LEU A 392 23.05 -36.03 -12.91
C LEU A 392 22.46 -37.30 -12.26
N ALA A 393 23.21 -38.41 -12.27
CA ALA A 393 22.78 -39.66 -11.66
C ALA A 393 22.57 -39.53 -10.13
N ARG A 394 23.46 -38.80 -9.45
CA ARG A 394 23.32 -38.50 -8.01
C ARG A 394 22.14 -37.59 -7.73
N MET A 395 21.94 -36.53 -8.53
CA MET A 395 20.79 -35.65 -8.42
C MET A 395 19.48 -36.43 -8.54
N VAL A 396 19.32 -37.22 -9.61
CA VAL A 396 18.16 -38.09 -9.81
C VAL A 396 18.02 -39.07 -8.64
N GLY A 397 19.12 -39.69 -8.20
CA GLY A 397 19.14 -40.61 -7.07
C GLY A 397 18.61 -39.97 -5.79
N LYS A 398 19.01 -38.72 -5.52
CA LYS A 398 18.54 -37.92 -4.39
C LYS A 398 17.04 -37.64 -4.50
N VAL A 399 16.56 -37.16 -5.64
CA VAL A 399 15.12 -36.89 -5.87
C VAL A 399 14.27 -38.14 -5.67
N LEU A 400 14.71 -39.29 -6.22
CA LEU A 400 14.00 -40.56 -6.05
C LEU A 400 13.99 -41.06 -4.61
N ALA A 401 14.99 -40.70 -3.79
CA ALA A 401 15.04 -41.07 -2.38
C ALA A 401 14.18 -40.16 -1.49
N THR A 402 14.00 -38.89 -1.89
CA THR A 402 13.30 -37.89 -1.07
C THR A 402 11.85 -37.64 -1.50
N SER A 403 11.49 -37.96 -2.75
CA SER A 403 10.16 -37.64 -3.28
C SER A 403 9.10 -38.58 -2.72
N GLN A 404 8.05 -38.00 -2.11
CA GLN A 404 6.88 -38.75 -1.62
C GLN A 404 5.98 -39.23 -2.76
N GLN A 405 5.97 -38.48 -3.87
CA GLN A 405 5.21 -38.77 -5.08
C GLN A 405 6.17 -39.17 -6.21
N LYS A 406 5.65 -39.84 -7.25
CA LYS A 406 6.47 -40.26 -8.40
C LYS A 406 7.05 -39.02 -9.14
N PRO A 407 8.38 -38.79 -9.13
CA PRO A 407 8.96 -37.60 -9.74
C PRO A 407 9.23 -37.85 -11.23
N GLU A 408 8.21 -37.70 -12.07
CA GLU A 408 8.26 -38.03 -13.51
C GLU A 408 9.42 -37.33 -14.24
N ALA A 409 9.71 -36.07 -13.89
CA ALA A 409 10.85 -35.34 -14.45
C ALA A 409 12.17 -36.09 -14.19
N ALA A 410 12.49 -36.39 -12.92
CA ALA A 410 13.71 -37.12 -12.57
C ALA A 410 13.78 -38.51 -13.23
N LEU A 411 12.66 -39.22 -13.31
CA LEU A 411 12.59 -40.53 -13.98
C LEU A 411 12.87 -40.44 -15.49
N ASN A 412 12.40 -39.38 -16.15
CA ASN A 412 12.69 -39.14 -17.56
C ASN A 412 14.18 -38.87 -17.79
N TYR A 413 14.82 -38.05 -16.95
CA TYR A 413 16.28 -37.87 -17.02
C TYR A 413 17.05 -39.15 -16.71
N GLN A 414 16.58 -39.97 -15.77
CA GLN A 414 17.18 -41.28 -15.49
C GLN A 414 17.14 -42.18 -16.72
N LYS A 415 15.96 -42.28 -17.34
CA LYS A 415 15.74 -43.13 -18.51
C LYS A 415 16.64 -42.70 -19.66
N GLU A 416 16.75 -41.40 -19.90
CA GLU A 416 17.60 -40.86 -20.96
C GLU A 416 19.10 -41.09 -20.68
N LEU A 417 19.54 -40.90 -19.43
CA LEU A 417 20.90 -41.21 -19.03
C LEU A 417 21.22 -42.70 -19.23
N PHE A 418 20.30 -43.59 -18.84
CA PHE A 418 20.46 -45.02 -19.01
C PHE A 418 20.43 -45.46 -20.48
N ASN A 419 19.63 -44.80 -21.32
CA ASN A 419 19.65 -45.01 -22.77
C ASN A 419 21.05 -44.71 -23.34
N GLN A 420 21.63 -43.57 -22.97
CA GLN A 420 22.95 -43.19 -23.49
C GLN A 420 24.06 -44.10 -23.00
N TRP A 421 24.02 -44.54 -21.74
CA TRP A 421 24.95 -45.56 -21.25
C TRP A 421 24.78 -46.89 -21.99
N PHE A 422 23.55 -47.36 -22.19
CA PHE A 422 23.29 -48.62 -22.89
C PHE A 422 23.77 -48.56 -24.35
N ASN A 423 23.43 -47.50 -25.08
CA ASN A 423 23.79 -47.34 -26.49
C ASN A 423 25.30 -47.16 -26.70
N ARG A 424 26.05 -46.83 -25.65
CA ARG A 424 27.52 -46.77 -25.65
C ARG A 424 28.17 -48.05 -25.11
N ASN A 425 27.40 -49.14 -24.97
CA ASN A 425 27.83 -50.43 -24.45
C ASN A 425 28.50 -50.34 -23.07
N ILE A 426 27.98 -49.48 -22.19
CA ILE A 426 28.53 -49.33 -20.85
C ILE A 426 27.96 -50.41 -19.93
N GLU A 427 28.80 -51.33 -19.48
CA GLU A 427 28.40 -52.35 -18.51
C GLU A 427 28.05 -51.74 -17.14
N PRO A 428 27.05 -52.27 -16.41
CA PRO A 428 26.65 -51.72 -15.12
C PRO A 428 27.76 -51.62 -14.07
N SER A 429 28.72 -52.55 -14.07
CA SER A 429 29.88 -52.49 -13.17
C SER A 429 30.79 -51.30 -13.44
N SER A 430 30.90 -50.87 -14.70
CA SER A 430 31.78 -49.79 -15.13
C SER A 430 31.28 -48.40 -14.70
N ILE A 431 30.00 -48.28 -14.31
CA ILE A 431 29.40 -47.00 -13.88
C ILE A 431 30.09 -46.43 -12.63
N TYR A 432 30.51 -47.30 -11.70
CA TYR A 432 31.18 -46.90 -10.46
C TYR A 432 32.42 -46.04 -10.73
N THR A 433 33.34 -46.56 -11.53
CA THR A 433 34.62 -45.88 -11.82
C THR A 433 34.47 -44.83 -12.91
N ARG A 434 33.68 -45.08 -13.96
CA ARG A 434 33.61 -44.22 -15.15
C ARG A 434 32.82 -42.93 -14.95
N PHE A 435 31.78 -42.95 -14.13
CA PHE A 435 30.90 -41.79 -13.97
C PHE A 435 30.71 -41.38 -12.51
N LEU A 436 30.70 -42.33 -11.58
CA LEU A 436 30.53 -42.03 -10.16
C LEU A 436 31.86 -41.75 -9.45
N ASN A 437 33.01 -41.94 -10.11
CA ASN A 437 34.34 -41.69 -9.54
C ASN A 437 34.53 -42.35 -8.16
N VAL A 438 34.04 -43.59 -8.00
CA VAL A 438 34.16 -44.37 -6.76
C VAL A 438 34.47 -45.83 -7.08
N GLU A 439 35.21 -46.50 -6.22
CA GLU A 439 35.35 -47.95 -6.30
C GLU A 439 34.08 -48.66 -5.84
N LYS A 440 33.76 -49.80 -6.47
CA LYS A 440 32.55 -50.57 -6.14
C LYS A 440 32.52 -51.02 -4.67
N ALA A 441 33.66 -51.39 -4.10
CA ALA A 441 33.77 -51.82 -2.71
C ALA A 441 33.45 -50.67 -1.74
N SER A 442 33.96 -49.48 -2.06
CA SER A 442 33.84 -48.25 -1.25
C SER A 442 32.57 -47.45 -1.53
N ALA A 443 31.73 -47.89 -2.49
CA ALA A 443 30.54 -47.17 -2.90
C ALA A 443 29.47 -47.11 -1.78
N GLY A 444 28.93 -45.91 -1.57
CA GLY A 444 27.83 -45.65 -0.65
C GLY A 444 26.47 -46.20 -1.13
N GLY A 445 25.44 -46.03 -0.29
CA GLY A 445 24.09 -46.51 -0.59
C GLY A 445 23.49 -45.87 -1.85
N MET A 446 23.77 -44.58 -2.09
CA MET A 446 23.27 -43.86 -3.26
C MET A 446 23.88 -44.41 -4.56
N GLU A 447 25.20 -44.56 -4.63
CA GLU A 447 25.91 -45.10 -5.78
C GLU A 447 25.48 -46.54 -6.08
N LYS A 448 25.38 -47.38 -5.04
CA LYS A 448 24.86 -48.75 -5.17
C LYS A 448 23.43 -48.78 -5.72
N ALA A 449 22.55 -47.89 -5.26
CA ALA A 449 21.18 -47.79 -5.76
C ALA A 449 21.10 -47.32 -7.21
N ILE A 450 21.95 -46.35 -7.63
CA ILE A 450 22.05 -45.91 -9.03
C ILE A 450 22.44 -47.09 -9.93
N VAL A 451 23.52 -47.80 -9.58
CA VAL A 451 24.01 -48.93 -10.37
C VAL A 451 23.02 -50.08 -10.39
N ALA A 452 22.34 -50.37 -9.27
CA ALA A 452 21.30 -51.39 -9.21
C ALA A 452 20.11 -51.07 -10.14
N ARG A 453 19.68 -49.80 -10.19
CA ARG A 453 18.64 -49.33 -11.12
C ARG A 453 19.09 -49.50 -12.57
N TYR A 454 20.32 -49.10 -12.90
CA TYR A 454 20.85 -49.27 -14.25
C TYR A 454 20.99 -50.75 -14.64
N LYS A 455 21.48 -51.61 -13.74
CA LYS A 455 21.58 -53.06 -13.98
C LYS A 455 20.22 -53.69 -14.33
N ARG A 456 19.14 -53.27 -13.65
CA ARG A 456 17.78 -53.72 -13.99
C ARG A 456 17.36 -53.24 -15.38
N TYR A 457 17.63 -51.97 -15.70
CA TYR A 457 17.37 -51.41 -17.03
C TYR A 457 18.15 -52.15 -18.13
N TYR A 458 19.45 -52.35 -17.93
CA TYR A 458 20.39 -53.03 -18.83
C TYR A 458 19.93 -54.44 -19.18
N LYS A 459 19.60 -55.26 -18.16
CA LYS A 459 19.08 -56.63 -18.37
C LYS A 459 17.79 -56.65 -19.19
N LYS A 460 16.85 -55.75 -18.89
CA LYS A 460 15.57 -55.65 -19.61
C LYS A 460 15.80 -55.27 -21.08
N ARG A 461 16.68 -54.30 -21.35
CA ARG A 461 17.03 -53.87 -22.71
C ARG A 461 17.75 -54.95 -23.50
N LEU A 462 18.72 -55.64 -22.91
CA LEU A 462 19.42 -56.76 -23.56
C LEU A 462 18.46 -57.88 -23.98
N ALA A 463 17.50 -58.24 -23.12
CA ALA A 463 16.50 -59.25 -23.45
C ALA A 463 15.63 -58.84 -24.64
N GLN A 464 15.28 -57.55 -24.77
CA GLN A 464 14.51 -57.03 -25.89
C GLN A 464 15.27 -57.03 -27.21
N VAL A 465 16.58 -56.74 -27.19
CA VAL A 465 17.43 -56.82 -28.39
C VAL A 465 17.53 -58.26 -28.88
N LYS A 466 17.79 -59.21 -27.97
CA LYS A 466 17.90 -60.64 -28.32
C LYS A 466 16.62 -61.24 -28.91
N VAL A 467 15.46 -60.76 -28.49
CA VAL A 467 14.15 -61.21 -29.03
C VAL A 467 13.89 -60.61 -30.42
N PHE A 468 14.43 -59.43 -30.73
CA PHE A 468 14.27 -58.79 -32.04
C PHE A 468 15.19 -59.41 -33.11
N ASP A 469 16.39 -59.85 -32.72
CA ASP A 469 17.34 -60.55 -33.59
C ASP A 469 16.95 -62.02 -33.86
N ASP A 470 15.90 -62.54 -33.22
CA ASP A 470 15.33 -63.87 -33.45
C ASP A 470 13.89 -63.79 -34.04
N PRO A 471 13.69 -63.28 -35.27
CA PRO A 471 12.36 -63.20 -35.89
C PRO A 471 11.90 -64.52 -36.54
N ARG A 472 12.58 -65.66 -36.30
CA ARG A 472 12.20 -66.95 -36.88
C ARG A 472 12.34 -68.11 -35.88
N ARG A 473 11.30 -68.24 -35.05
CA ARG A 473 10.72 -69.56 -34.78
C ARG A 473 9.28 -69.54 -35.29
N SER A 474 9.15 -69.79 -36.60
CA SER A 474 7.95 -70.40 -37.18
C SER A 474 7.86 -71.85 -36.72
#